data_AF-A0A812IZ58-F1
#
_entry.id   AF-A0A812IZ58-F1
#
_cell.length_a   1.000
_cell.length_b   1.000
_cell.length_c   1.000
_cell.angle_alpha   90.00
_cell.angle_beta   90.00
_cell.angle_gamma   90.00
#
_symmetry.space_group_name_H-M   'P 1'
#
loop_
_entity.id
_entity.type
_entity.pdbx_description
1 polymer ?
#
loop_
_entity_poly.entity_id
_entity_poly.type
_entity_poly.pdbx_seq_one_letter_code
_entity_poly.pdbx_strand_id
1 'polypeptide(L)'
;NLILNATGVAAILWWSVASFRLHNLHGPSGINSEDVMEVEAPRVGKGGKGQPKVRGAKAPHQDPAEGSKVLPKDDAPSAPAPVAVTLPKGDIRWGNEETWHLIPAKPGSDMNTVTCSIQHLPDNVPGDDGKHCQCLVTPGSDFHRAMNPMLMDEADANSLGAELAASCQLFFDARKHGAADAAQWLATEGLCSEAWEEKALLNRSFKAGSRQINVETRQQLLRARVDVRFKTNWARLRDTDGWYRKAWVSYVGGPPTSQFVKMAEELIKSVHYFSEHPILMFNFGLFTPKTWSEERFPQLVILHAAPLPNEPRIRRSFNFNKLRAILMSRALNAVEVDVDQFVAPGADVLFSLTSKWVNKEYSFPLMPAHFLDWSIKDQPAAPWWPRYCPDPEKPCPMQTMRWCHAHPTWTHWALPFFGRWVRRHFRDERLPNVTVKGFHAPGLKVGDINEDEDLLNVGLWEERATKQWCKMDVPATVEFDSLLSWTPAHGHRCTNGIGCTNIGGDNRWYKKGVPKVYWTAHHAIDPEQTATYLERIRKHHKEGKWPAAIVYEERFWKSGDELKKEHPGLACLT
;
A
#
# COMPACT_ATOMS: atom_id res chain seq x y z
N ASN A 1 27.25 -11.86 -45.21
CA ASN A 1 25.83 -11.66 -45.55
C ASN A 1 24.99 -12.19 -44.41
N LEU A 2 24.27 -11.26 -43.77
CA LEU A 2 23.92 -11.23 -42.36
C LEU A 2 22.97 -12.35 -41.90
N ILE A 3 23.38 -12.96 -40.79
CA ILE A 3 22.57 -13.66 -39.79
C ILE A 3 22.00 -12.58 -38.85
N LEU A 4 20.70 -12.58 -38.57
CA LEU A 4 20.08 -11.70 -37.57
C LEU A 4 19.13 -12.49 -36.66
N ASN A 5 19.35 -12.25 -35.37
CA ASN A 5 18.88 -12.99 -34.20
C ASN A 5 17.39 -12.80 -33.90
N ALA A 6 16.78 -13.91 -33.46
CA ALA A 6 15.48 -13.96 -32.80
C ALA A 6 15.66 -13.90 -31.27
N THR A 7 15.63 -12.70 -30.68
CA THR A 7 15.65 -12.50 -29.22
C THR A 7 14.81 -11.30 -28.75
N GLY A 8 13.77 -10.91 -29.49
CA GLY A 8 13.04 -9.65 -29.22
C GLY A 8 11.57 -9.73 -28.77
N VAL A 9 10.91 -10.90 -28.76
CA VAL A 9 9.43 -10.93 -28.72
C VAL A 9 8.84 -11.60 -27.47
N ALA A 10 9.65 -12.18 -26.58
CA ALA A 10 9.15 -12.93 -25.41
C ALA A 10 8.89 -12.08 -24.15
N ALA A 11 9.24 -10.79 -24.12
CA ALA A 11 9.24 -9.99 -22.87
C ALA A 11 7.91 -9.27 -22.54
N ILE A 12 6.89 -9.32 -23.41
CA ILE A 12 5.66 -8.50 -23.24
C ILE A 12 4.49 -9.29 -22.60
N LEU A 13 4.59 -10.63 -22.48
CA LEU A 13 3.47 -11.48 -22.04
C LEU A 13 3.53 -11.94 -20.57
N TRP A 14 4.44 -11.39 -19.76
CA TRP A 14 4.63 -11.77 -18.33
C TRP A 14 4.26 -10.62 -17.37
N TRP A 15 3.23 -9.84 -17.72
CA TRP A 15 2.93 -8.55 -17.09
C TRP A 15 1.77 -8.55 -16.08
N SER A 16 1.39 -9.70 -15.54
CA SER A 16 0.37 -9.75 -14.49
C SER A 16 0.58 -10.97 -13.60
N VAL A 17 0.36 -10.81 -12.29
CA VAL A 17 0.51 -11.80 -11.20
C VAL A 17 1.88 -11.81 -10.50
N ALA A 18 2.11 -10.82 -9.63
CA ALA A 18 3.08 -10.95 -8.54
C ALA A 18 2.63 -10.18 -7.29
N SER A 19 1.57 -10.65 -6.62
CA SER A 19 1.22 -10.23 -5.26
C SER A 19 1.53 -11.37 -4.28
N PHE A 20 2.63 -11.24 -3.54
CA PHE A 20 3.09 -12.22 -2.55
C PHE A 20 2.33 -12.10 -1.22
N ARG A 21 2.03 -13.26 -0.62
CA ARG A 21 1.35 -13.40 0.68
C ARG A 21 2.32 -13.18 1.86
N LEU A 22 2.04 -12.17 2.69
CA LEU A 22 2.55 -12.09 4.07
C LEU A 22 1.60 -12.87 5.00
N HIS A 23 2.15 -13.73 5.87
CA HIS A 23 1.41 -14.52 6.85
C HIS A 23 1.71 -14.06 8.29
N ASN A 24 0.62 -13.91 9.04
CA ASN A 24 0.42 -14.06 10.49
C ASN A 24 1.27 -13.22 11.47
N LEU A 25 0.65 -12.17 12.00
CA LEU A 25 0.89 -11.62 13.34
C LEU A 25 -0.49 -11.34 13.97
N HIS A 26 -0.75 -11.94 15.13
CA HIS A 26 -1.87 -11.65 16.03
C HIS A 26 -1.30 -11.52 17.44
N GLY A 27 -1.86 -10.64 18.27
CA GLY A 27 -1.62 -10.61 19.71
C GLY A 27 -2.97 -10.70 20.45
N PRO A 28 -3.05 -11.39 21.60
CA PRO A 28 -4.22 -11.37 22.47
C PRO A 28 -4.16 -10.22 23.48
N SER A 29 -5.32 -9.76 23.93
CA SER A 29 -5.50 -8.82 25.03
C SER A 29 -5.74 -9.59 26.34
N GLY A 30 -4.86 -9.44 27.34
CA GLY A 30 -5.02 -10.02 28.68
C GLY A 30 -3.88 -9.67 29.63
N ILE A 31 -4.22 -9.17 30.83
CA ILE A 31 -3.36 -8.50 31.83
C ILE A 31 -2.48 -9.46 32.65
N ASN A 32 -1.20 -9.10 32.90
CA ASN A 32 -0.55 -9.07 34.23
C ASN A 32 0.84 -8.41 34.16
N SER A 33 1.20 -7.64 35.20
CA SER A 33 2.39 -6.77 35.25
C SER A 33 3.65 -7.52 35.69
N GLU A 34 4.55 -7.85 34.74
CA GLU A 34 6.00 -7.92 34.92
C GLU A 34 6.68 -7.45 33.61
N ASP A 35 7.65 -6.54 33.71
CA ASP A 35 8.18 -5.67 32.62
C ASP A 35 8.92 -6.41 31.49
N VAL A 36 8.22 -6.94 30.49
CA VAL A 36 8.79 -7.43 29.22
C VAL A 36 7.78 -7.28 28.07
N MET A 37 8.17 -6.65 26.95
CA MET A 37 7.35 -6.61 25.72
C MET A 37 7.65 -7.76 24.74
N GLU A 38 6.60 -8.23 24.06
CA GLU A 38 6.59 -9.49 23.30
C GLU A 38 6.38 -9.27 21.79
N VAL A 39 7.05 -10.07 20.95
CA VAL A 39 6.79 -10.14 19.50
C VAL A 39 6.69 -11.60 19.07
N GLU A 40 5.50 -12.05 18.65
CA GLU A 40 5.19 -13.47 18.37
C GLU A 40 5.56 -13.96 16.95
N ALA A 41 5.95 -15.23 16.85
CA ALA A 41 6.07 -16.01 15.61
C ALA A 41 4.93 -17.06 15.47
N PRO A 42 4.71 -17.66 14.28
CA PRO A 42 3.62 -18.62 14.05
C PRO A 42 3.66 -19.86 14.97
N ARG A 43 2.49 -20.34 15.40
CA ARG A 43 2.31 -21.54 16.25
C ARG A 43 2.62 -22.85 15.52
N VAL A 44 3.11 -23.86 16.25
CA VAL A 44 3.51 -25.18 15.70
C VAL A 44 2.43 -26.24 15.98
N GLY A 45 1.76 -26.73 14.93
CA GLY A 45 0.76 -27.81 15.04
C GLY A 45 1.36 -29.23 15.04
N LYS A 46 0.73 -30.20 15.72
CA LYS A 46 1.13 -31.61 15.74
C LYS A 46 0.56 -32.42 14.57
N GLY A 47 1.40 -33.29 13.99
CA GLY A 47 0.98 -34.46 13.21
C GLY A 47 1.00 -35.73 14.08
N GLY A 48 -0.11 -36.46 14.18
CA GLY A 48 -0.23 -37.67 14.99
C GLY A 48 0.23 -38.94 14.25
N LYS A 49 0.97 -39.82 14.94
CA LYS A 49 1.29 -41.19 14.46
C LYS A 49 0.50 -42.23 15.28
N GLY A 50 -0.36 -43.00 14.62
CA GLY A 50 -1.00 -44.20 15.18
C GLY A 50 -0.32 -45.48 14.70
N GLN A 51 -0.06 -46.43 15.60
CA GLN A 51 0.44 -47.78 15.28
C GLN A 51 -0.71 -48.76 14.97
N PRO A 52 -0.58 -49.68 14.00
CA PRO A 52 -1.61 -50.69 13.74
C PRO A 52 -1.36 -52.02 14.48
N LYS A 53 -2.43 -52.63 15.01
CA LYS A 53 -2.47 -54.02 15.50
C LYS A 53 -2.92 -54.97 14.37
N VAL A 54 -2.26 -56.12 14.28
CA VAL A 54 -2.55 -57.23 13.36
C VAL A 54 -3.25 -58.38 14.11
N ARG A 55 -4.29 -58.97 13.49
CA ARG A 55 -4.87 -60.34 13.64
C ARG A 55 -6.00 -60.43 12.59
N GLY A 56 -6.30 -61.48 11.82
CA GLY A 56 -5.81 -62.85 11.68
C GLY A 56 -6.98 -63.80 11.31
N ALA A 57 -7.00 -64.29 10.05
CA ALA A 57 -7.61 -65.53 9.49
C ALA A 57 -9.16 -65.79 9.51
N LYS A 58 -9.83 -65.93 8.33
CA LYS A 58 -10.28 -67.14 7.52
C LYS A 58 -11.68 -67.68 7.92
N ALA A 59 -12.65 -68.11 7.08
CA ALA A 59 -13.00 -68.23 5.63
C ALA A 59 -14.50 -68.73 5.56
N PRO A 60 -15.18 -69.18 4.46
CA PRO A 60 -15.01 -69.04 2.99
C PRO A 60 -16.32 -68.74 2.16
N HIS A 61 -16.16 -68.54 0.84
CA HIS A 61 -17.06 -68.78 -0.32
C HIS A 61 -18.31 -67.91 -0.62
N GLN A 62 -18.24 -67.11 -1.70
CA GLN A 62 -19.07 -67.18 -2.93
C GLN A 62 -18.60 -66.13 -3.97
N ASP A 63 -18.45 -66.54 -5.25
CA ASP A 63 -18.17 -65.70 -6.44
C ASP A 63 -19.50 -65.17 -7.07
N PRO A 64 -19.50 -64.38 -8.18
CA PRO A 64 -19.02 -63.00 -8.29
C PRO A 64 -20.06 -62.08 -8.99
N ALA A 65 -20.09 -60.78 -8.69
CA ALA A 65 -20.66 -59.78 -9.61
C ALA A 65 -20.13 -58.35 -9.35
N GLU A 66 -19.56 -57.78 -10.42
CA GLU A 66 -19.56 -56.37 -10.81
C GLU A 66 -19.00 -55.26 -9.87
N GLY A 67 -17.78 -54.82 -10.21
CA GLY A 67 -17.53 -53.42 -10.55
C GLY A 67 -17.59 -52.36 -9.44
N SER A 68 -16.63 -52.35 -8.51
CA SER A 68 -16.36 -51.20 -7.66
C SER A 68 -14.97 -50.59 -7.92
N LYS A 69 -14.97 -49.33 -8.37
CA LYS A 69 -13.77 -48.49 -8.48
C LYS A 69 -13.17 -48.28 -7.09
N VAL A 70 -11.91 -48.67 -6.92
CA VAL A 70 -11.11 -48.38 -5.73
C VAL A 70 -10.83 -46.87 -5.69
N LEU A 71 -11.31 -46.20 -4.65
CA LEU A 71 -10.91 -44.82 -4.32
C LEU A 71 -9.43 -44.81 -3.91
N PRO A 72 -8.63 -43.81 -4.32
CA PRO A 72 -7.26 -43.69 -3.87
C PRO A 72 -7.21 -43.55 -2.35
N LYS A 73 -6.25 -44.23 -1.71
CA LYS A 73 -5.94 -44.04 -0.29
C LYS A 73 -5.46 -42.61 -0.11
N ASP A 74 -6.16 -41.85 0.74
CA ASP A 74 -5.70 -40.55 1.19
C ASP A 74 -4.39 -40.73 1.98
N ASP A 75 -3.28 -40.26 1.39
CA ASP A 75 -2.00 -40.14 2.09
C ASP A 75 -2.18 -39.14 3.25
N ALA A 76 -1.81 -39.56 4.45
CA ALA A 76 -1.85 -38.69 5.63
C ALA A 76 -1.05 -37.41 5.35
N PRO A 77 -1.58 -36.23 5.67
CA PRO A 77 -0.90 -34.96 5.40
C PRO A 77 0.47 -34.96 6.08
N SER A 78 1.52 -34.73 5.28
CA SER A 78 2.88 -34.56 5.76
C SER A 78 2.92 -33.44 6.80
N ALA A 79 3.60 -33.67 7.92
CA ALA A 79 3.78 -32.64 8.94
C ALA A 79 4.39 -31.37 8.33
N PRO A 80 3.91 -30.17 8.71
CA PRO A 80 4.46 -28.92 8.20
C PRO A 80 5.96 -28.84 8.51
N ALA A 81 6.74 -28.34 7.54
CA ALA A 81 8.17 -28.12 7.72
C ALA A 81 8.41 -27.11 8.87
N PRO A 82 9.48 -27.29 9.67
CA PRO A 82 9.79 -26.35 10.75
C PRO A 82 10.06 -24.95 10.18
N VAL A 83 9.49 -23.94 10.83
CA VAL A 83 9.63 -22.53 10.41
C VAL A 83 10.85 -21.95 11.12
N ALA A 84 11.85 -21.52 10.34
CA ALA A 84 12.95 -20.70 10.86
C ALA A 84 12.45 -19.29 11.11
N VAL A 85 12.57 -18.80 12.34
CA VAL A 85 12.21 -17.44 12.72
C VAL A 85 13.50 -16.63 12.77
N THR A 86 13.57 -15.55 11.99
CA THR A 86 14.69 -14.60 12.03
C THR A 86 14.20 -13.34 12.70
N LEU A 87 14.78 -13.03 13.86
CA LEU A 87 14.41 -11.91 14.70
C LEU A 87 15.57 -10.91 14.78
N PRO A 88 15.32 -9.60 14.91
CA PRO A 88 16.39 -8.64 15.08
C PRO A 88 17.09 -8.84 16.43
N LYS A 89 18.28 -8.24 16.59
CA LYS A 89 19.14 -8.34 17.77
C LYS A 89 18.38 -8.33 19.11
N GLY A 90 18.39 -9.48 19.80
CA GLY A 90 17.76 -9.70 21.10
C GLY A 90 17.78 -11.19 21.46
N ASP A 91 17.58 -11.49 22.75
CA ASP A 91 17.36 -12.87 23.19
C ASP A 91 16.01 -13.36 22.63
N ILE A 92 15.91 -14.65 22.34
CA ILE A 92 14.67 -15.28 21.89
C ILE A 92 14.16 -16.12 23.05
N ARG A 93 12.85 -16.10 23.31
CA ARG A 93 12.24 -17.06 24.22
C ARG A 93 11.37 -18.05 23.46
N TRP A 94 11.44 -19.31 23.87
CA TRP A 94 10.68 -20.42 23.30
C TRP A 94 9.83 -21.06 24.38
N GLY A 95 8.52 -21.19 24.14
CA GLY A 95 7.60 -21.67 25.16
C GLY A 95 6.20 -21.12 24.98
N ASN A 96 5.47 -21.02 26.07
CA ASN A 96 4.12 -20.44 26.15
C ASN A 96 4.07 -19.43 27.31
N GLU A 97 2.90 -18.83 27.55
CA GLU A 97 2.68 -17.85 28.63
C GLU A 97 3.06 -18.37 30.03
N GLU A 98 3.06 -19.68 30.25
CA GLU A 98 3.37 -20.29 31.56
C GLU A 98 4.87 -20.56 31.75
N THR A 99 5.61 -20.90 30.70
CA THR A 99 7.01 -21.31 30.82
C THR A 99 7.80 -20.96 29.57
N TRP A 100 8.90 -20.24 29.77
CA TRP A 100 9.80 -19.76 28.72
C TRP A 100 11.22 -20.33 28.85
N HIS A 101 11.77 -20.80 27.74
CA HIS A 101 13.18 -21.13 27.58
C HIS A 101 13.89 -20.00 26.84
N LEU A 102 14.83 -19.33 27.51
CA LEU A 102 15.62 -18.25 26.93
C LEU A 102 16.76 -18.80 26.07
N ILE A 103 16.89 -18.23 24.88
CA ILE A 103 17.89 -18.52 23.85
C ILE A 103 18.68 -17.22 23.63
N PRO A 104 19.90 -17.11 24.18
CA PRO A 104 20.65 -15.86 24.14
C PRO A 104 21.01 -15.47 22.71
N ALA A 105 21.07 -14.16 22.47
CA ALA A 105 21.56 -13.62 21.21
C ALA A 105 23.01 -14.07 20.93
N LYS A 106 23.28 -14.47 19.68
CA LYS A 106 24.67 -14.72 19.24
C LYS A 106 25.47 -13.41 19.32
N PRO A 107 26.61 -13.37 20.05
CA PRO A 107 27.44 -12.18 20.13
C PRO A 107 27.86 -11.69 18.75
N GLY A 108 27.74 -10.39 18.51
CA GLY A 108 28.13 -9.75 17.25
C GLY A 108 27.14 -9.91 16.08
N SER A 109 26.02 -10.62 16.26
CA SER A 109 25.00 -10.74 15.20
C SER A 109 23.94 -9.64 15.31
N ASP A 110 23.57 -9.04 14.18
CA ASP A 110 22.44 -8.09 14.09
C ASP A 110 21.08 -8.77 13.99
N MET A 111 21.07 -10.06 13.64
CA MET A 111 19.87 -10.90 13.60
C MET A 111 20.13 -12.23 14.30
N ASN A 112 19.11 -12.72 15.01
CA ASN A 112 19.12 -14.02 15.64
C ASN A 112 18.12 -14.93 14.92
N THR A 113 18.61 -15.99 14.28
CA THR A 113 17.76 -16.96 13.57
C THR A 113 17.68 -18.24 14.39
N VAL A 114 16.46 -18.64 14.74
CA VAL A 114 16.17 -19.85 15.51
C VAL A 114 15.09 -20.66 14.81
N THR A 115 15.30 -21.97 14.72
CA THR A 115 14.27 -22.91 14.25
C THR A 115 13.37 -23.27 15.41
N CYS A 116 12.15 -22.76 15.41
CA CYS A 116 11.22 -22.86 16.53
C CYS A 116 10.45 -24.17 16.47
N SER A 117 11.01 -25.20 17.10
CA SER A 117 10.49 -26.58 17.05
C SER A 117 10.98 -27.37 18.25
N ILE A 118 10.12 -28.24 18.80
CA ILE A 118 10.48 -29.20 19.85
C ILE A 118 11.59 -30.19 19.43
N GLN A 119 11.92 -30.26 18.14
CA GLN A 119 13.03 -31.08 17.63
C GLN A 119 14.38 -30.36 17.78
N HIS A 120 14.38 -29.04 17.88
CA HIS A 120 15.58 -28.19 17.91
C HIS A 120 15.74 -27.46 19.25
N LEU A 121 14.65 -27.29 20.00
CA LEU A 121 14.58 -26.58 21.26
C LEU A 121 13.95 -27.48 22.33
N PRO A 122 14.27 -27.29 23.62
CA PRO A 122 13.68 -28.07 24.70
C PRO A 122 12.14 -28.02 24.68
N ASP A 123 11.47 -29.16 24.84
CA ASP A 123 10.03 -29.23 25.05
C ASP A 123 9.73 -28.92 26.53
N ASN A 124 9.81 -27.65 26.88
CA ASN A 124 9.62 -27.13 28.24
C ASN A 124 8.17 -27.27 28.74
N VAL A 125 7.20 -27.49 27.84
CA VAL A 125 5.79 -27.76 28.19
C VAL A 125 5.25 -28.93 27.35
N PRO A 126 5.58 -30.19 27.70
CA PRO A 126 5.19 -31.34 26.90
C PRO A 126 3.67 -31.44 26.73
N GLY A 127 3.22 -31.62 25.50
CA GLY A 127 1.79 -31.73 25.19
C GLY A 127 1.19 -30.48 24.55
N ASP A 128 1.68 -29.30 24.92
CA ASP A 128 1.15 -28.00 24.51
C ASP A 128 1.49 -27.64 23.04
N ASP A 129 0.52 -27.17 22.28
CA ASP A 129 0.63 -26.70 20.90
C ASP A 129 0.69 -25.16 20.76
N GLY A 130 0.49 -24.43 21.87
CA GLY A 130 0.67 -23.00 22.01
C GLY A 130 2.14 -22.55 22.06
N LYS A 131 3.11 -23.49 22.02
CA LYS A 131 4.53 -23.14 22.00
C LYS A 131 4.93 -22.37 20.75
N HIS A 132 5.63 -21.27 20.94
CA HIS A 132 6.15 -20.44 19.87
C HIS A 132 7.44 -19.72 20.31
N CYS A 133 8.14 -19.12 19.35
CA CYS A 133 9.24 -18.22 19.65
C CYS A 133 8.74 -16.78 19.75
N GLN A 134 9.35 -16.02 20.66
CA GLN A 134 9.16 -14.59 20.75
C GLN A 134 10.51 -13.86 20.91
N CYS A 135 10.59 -12.62 20.42
CA CYS A 135 11.70 -11.74 20.77
C CYS A 135 11.55 -11.28 22.21
N LEU A 136 12.61 -11.38 23.01
CA LEU A 136 12.72 -10.62 24.24
C LEU A 136 13.15 -9.19 23.90
N VAL A 137 12.27 -8.23 24.15
CA VAL A 137 12.57 -6.81 23.92
C VAL A 137 12.95 -6.15 25.22
N THR A 138 14.23 -5.77 25.37
CA THR A 138 14.67 -4.99 26.53
C THR A 138 14.14 -3.56 26.44
N PRO A 139 13.32 -3.10 27.41
CA PRO A 139 12.82 -1.72 27.43
C PRO A 139 13.96 -0.70 27.37
N GLY A 140 13.76 0.37 26.61
CA GLY A 140 14.76 1.43 26.43
C GLY A 140 15.98 1.06 25.57
N SER A 141 16.07 -0.14 25.00
CA SER A 141 17.10 -0.47 24.01
C SER A 141 16.87 0.26 22.67
N ASP A 142 17.90 0.31 21.81
CA ASP A 142 17.73 0.82 20.43
C ASP A 142 16.69 0.02 19.65
N PHE A 143 16.62 -1.28 19.92
CA PHE A 143 15.67 -2.17 19.30
C PHE A 143 14.23 -1.81 19.71
N HIS A 144 14.01 -1.66 21.02
CA HIS A 144 12.75 -1.20 21.59
C HIS A 144 12.32 0.17 21.03
N ARG A 145 13.25 1.13 20.90
CA ARG A 145 12.95 2.45 20.30
C ARG A 145 12.62 2.40 18.81
N ALA A 146 13.11 1.40 18.07
CA ALA A 146 12.89 1.25 16.64
C ALA A 146 11.59 0.51 16.30
N MET A 147 10.97 -0.14 17.29
CA MET A 147 9.69 -0.83 17.13
C MET A 147 8.56 0.14 16.84
N ASN A 148 7.54 -0.38 16.16
CA ASN A 148 6.30 0.30 15.93
C ASN A 148 5.51 0.44 17.25
N PRO A 149 5.37 1.66 17.81
CA PRO A 149 4.65 1.91 19.06
C PRO A 149 3.14 1.67 18.98
N MET A 150 2.58 1.42 17.79
CA MET A 150 1.19 0.97 17.65
C MET A 150 1.02 -0.53 17.87
N LEU A 151 2.11 -1.26 18.05
CA LEU A 151 2.13 -2.68 18.42
C LEU A 151 2.56 -2.89 19.88
N MET A 152 2.71 -1.80 20.63
CA MET A 152 3.07 -1.79 22.04
C MET A 152 1.84 -1.44 22.87
N ASP A 153 1.92 -1.74 24.16
CA ASP A 153 0.98 -1.19 25.13
C ASP A 153 1.09 0.34 25.18
N GLU A 154 -0.04 0.99 25.49
CA GLU A 154 -0.12 2.45 25.46
C GLU A 154 0.84 3.10 26.49
N ALA A 155 1.02 2.48 27.65
CA ALA A 155 1.96 2.95 28.66
C ALA A 155 3.40 2.93 28.15
N ASP A 156 3.81 1.87 27.46
CA ASP A 156 5.17 1.71 26.92
C ASP A 156 5.43 2.63 25.73
N ALA A 157 4.46 2.75 24.82
CA ALA A 157 4.52 3.73 23.75
C ALA A 157 4.68 5.16 24.31
N ASN A 158 3.93 5.50 25.35
CA ASN A 158 4.01 6.79 26.02
C ASN A 158 5.33 6.98 26.80
N SER A 159 5.91 5.93 27.39
CA SER A 159 7.18 6.01 28.12
C SER A 159 8.38 6.23 27.18
N LEU A 160 8.31 5.73 25.95
CA LEU A 160 9.21 6.12 24.86
C LEU A 160 8.96 7.55 24.37
N GLY A 161 7.81 8.11 24.75
CA GLY A 161 7.29 9.39 24.32
C GLY A 161 6.69 9.39 22.92
N ALA A 162 6.32 8.24 22.34
CA ALA A 162 5.73 8.18 21.01
C ALA A 162 4.38 8.93 20.99
N GLU A 163 4.39 10.18 20.53
CA GLU A 163 3.23 11.08 20.55
C GLU A 163 2.12 10.57 19.62
N LEU A 164 0.88 10.59 20.08
CA LEU A 164 -0.28 10.27 19.25
C LEU A 164 -0.53 11.40 18.24
N ALA A 165 -0.30 11.11 16.96
CA ALA A 165 -0.41 12.07 15.86
C ALA A 165 -1.79 12.06 15.19
N ALA A 166 -2.45 10.91 15.18
CA ALA A 166 -3.75 10.71 14.59
C ALA A 166 -4.58 9.78 15.47
N SER A 167 -5.85 10.11 15.65
CA SER A 167 -6.85 9.24 16.26
C SER A 167 -8.25 9.79 15.99
N CYS A 168 -9.26 8.93 16.14
CA CYS A 168 -10.66 9.35 16.08
C CYS A 168 -10.99 10.49 17.06
N GLN A 169 -10.45 10.44 18.29
CA GLN A 169 -10.67 11.48 19.29
C GLN A 169 -10.04 12.81 18.87
N LEU A 170 -8.79 12.79 18.38
CA LEU A 170 -8.10 13.99 17.89
C LEU A 170 -8.85 14.64 16.73
N PHE A 171 -9.35 13.85 15.79
CA PHE A 171 -10.14 14.37 14.66
C PHE A 171 -11.49 14.93 15.10
N PHE A 172 -12.16 14.26 16.04
CA PHE A 172 -13.39 14.77 16.62
C PHE A 172 -13.15 16.12 17.29
N ASP A 173 -12.19 16.21 18.20
CA ASP A 173 -11.95 17.43 18.98
C ASP A 173 -11.57 18.61 18.08
N ALA A 174 -10.75 18.38 17.05
CA ALA A 174 -10.31 19.41 16.13
C ALA A 174 -11.41 19.89 15.15
N ARG A 175 -12.51 19.17 14.97
CA ARG A 175 -13.51 19.40 13.90
C ARG A 175 -14.10 20.82 13.82
N LYS A 176 -13.96 21.62 14.88
CA LYS A 176 -14.44 23.01 14.98
C LYS A 176 -13.35 24.06 14.73
N HIS A 177 -12.09 23.67 14.55
CA HIS A 177 -10.95 24.59 14.45
C HIS A 177 -10.78 25.22 13.06
N GLY A 178 -11.38 24.63 12.02
CA GLY A 178 -11.31 25.18 10.66
C GLY A 178 -11.90 24.25 9.61
N ALA A 179 -11.90 24.69 8.34
CA ALA A 179 -12.45 23.92 7.23
C ALA A 179 -11.71 22.59 7.00
N ALA A 180 -10.38 22.59 7.17
CA ALA A 180 -9.57 21.38 7.02
C ALA A 180 -9.87 20.34 8.10
N ASP A 181 -9.96 20.73 9.37
CA ASP A 181 -10.33 19.82 10.45
C ASP A 181 -11.78 19.34 10.33
N ALA A 182 -12.70 20.18 9.87
CA ALA A 182 -14.06 19.76 9.57
C ALA A 182 -14.11 18.72 8.44
N ALA A 183 -13.32 18.91 7.36
CA ALA A 183 -13.21 17.96 6.26
C ALA A 183 -12.56 16.64 6.71
N GLN A 184 -11.53 16.72 7.57
CA GLN A 184 -10.89 15.56 8.20
C GLN A 184 -11.88 14.75 9.03
N TRP A 185 -12.64 15.42 9.91
CA TRP A 185 -13.66 14.73 10.70
C TRP A 185 -14.74 14.10 9.81
N LEU A 186 -15.23 14.82 8.81
CA LEU A 186 -16.22 14.29 7.87
C LEU A 186 -15.71 13.03 7.13
N ALA A 187 -14.41 13.00 6.82
CA ALA A 187 -13.78 11.82 6.23
C ALA A 187 -13.74 10.63 7.19
N THR A 188 -13.43 10.85 8.46
CA THR A 188 -13.20 9.77 9.42
C THR A 188 -14.42 9.41 10.26
N GLU A 189 -15.48 10.22 10.27
CA GLU A 189 -16.65 10.05 11.14
C GLU A 189 -17.27 8.66 11.00
N GLY A 190 -17.47 8.16 9.79
CA GLY A 190 -18.06 6.83 9.56
C GLY A 190 -17.14 5.66 9.91
N LEU A 191 -15.86 5.93 10.20
CA LEU A 191 -14.90 4.96 10.73
C LEU A 191 -14.77 5.07 12.26
N CYS A 192 -15.10 6.23 12.82
CA CYS A 192 -14.80 6.61 14.19
C CYS A 192 -16.00 6.65 15.14
N SER A 193 -17.21 6.95 14.65
CA SER A 193 -18.34 7.34 15.49
C SER A 193 -19.37 6.23 15.65
N GLU A 194 -19.66 5.84 16.89
CA GLU A 194 -20.76 4.93 17.23
C GLU A 194 -22.13 5.54 16.88
N ALA A 195 -22.31 6.85 17.10
CA ALA A 195 -23.53 7.54 16.69
C ALA A 195 -23.75 7.48 15.17
N TRP A 196 -22.66 7.45 14.39
CA TRP A 196 -22.75 7.23 12.95
C TRP A 196 -23.21 5.80 12.62
N GLU A 197 -22.75 4.80 13.38
CA GLU A 197 -23.22 3.40 13.25
C GLU A 197 -24.71 3.27 13.51
N GLU A 198 -25.22 3.89 14.57
CA GLU A 198 -26.65 3.90 14.89
C GLU A 198 -27.47 4.51 13.74
N LYS A 199 -27.02 5.65 13.21
CA LYS A 199 -27.64 6.29 12.04
C LYS A 199 -27.58 5.39 10.80
N ALA A 200 -26.49 4.67 10.61
CA ALA A 200 -26.32 3.75 9.49
C ALA A 200 -27.25 2.54 9.57
N LEU A 201 -27.53 2.03 10.78
CA LEU A 201 -28.50 0.93 10.99
C LEU A 201 -29.92 1.31 10.56
N LEU A 202 -30.29 2.58 10.72
CA LEU A 202 -31.60 3.10 10.32
C LEU A 202 -31.71 3.37 8.80
N ASN A 203 -30.59 3.46 8.08
CA ASN A 203 -30.57 3.78 6.67
C ASN A 203 -30.18 2.54 5.83
N ARG A 204 -31.12 2.04 5.04
CA ARG A 204 -30.91 0.85 4.18
C ARG A 204 -29.70 0.98 3.24
N SER A 205 -29.32 2.19 2.83
CA SER A 205 -28.17 2.44 1.95
C SER A 205 -26.81 2.34 2.65
N PHE A 206 -26.76 2.25 3.99
CA PHE A 206 -25.53 2.11 4.79
C PHE A 206 -25.42 0.76 5.52
N LYS A 207 -26.22 -0.23 5.09
CA LYS A 207 -26.19 -1.56 5.67
C LYS A 207 -24.81 -2.20 5.47
N ALA A 208 -24.17 -2.55 6.58
CA ALA A 208 -22.88 -3.25 6.58
C ALA A 208 -23.03 -4.69 6.06
N GLY A 209 -21.97 -5.19 5.42
CA GLY A 209 -21.87 -6.54 4.89
C GLY A 209 -21.37 -7.55 5.93
N SER A 210 -21.28 -8.81 5.51
CA SER A 210 -20.88 -9.92 6.39
C SER A 210 -19.38 -9.96 6.72
N ARG A 211 -18.57 -9.20 5.96
CA ARG A 211 -17.12 -9.01 6.16
C ARG A 211 -16.76 -7.62 6.70
N GLN A 212 -17.69 -6.95 7.38
CA GLN A 212 -17.40 -5.67 8.01
C GLN A 212 -16.31 -5.81 9.08
N ILE A 213 -15.45 -4.81 9.18
CA ILE A 213 -14.54 -4.61 10.31
C ILE A 213 -15.33 -3.89 11.40
N ASN A 214 -15.32 -4.41 12.62
CA ASN A 214 -16.06 -3.82 13.74
C ASN A 214 -15.57 -2.38 14.04
N VAL A 215 -16.39 -1.59 14.74
CA VAL A 215 -16.12 -0.17 14.98
C VAL A 215 -14.84 0.05 15.80
N GLU A 216 -14.60 -0.75 16.83
CA GLU A 216 -13.41 -0.66 17.68
C GLU A 216 -12.13 -0.87 16.86
N THR A 217 -12.09 -1.94 16.05
CA THR A 217 -10.95 -2.21 15.17
C THR A 217 -10.76 -1.08 14.15
N ARG A 218 -11.84 -0.53 13.57
CA ARG A 218 -11.74 0.62 12.65
C ARG A 218 -11.18 1.87 13.34
N GLN A 219 -11.57 2.14 14.58
CA GLN A 219 -11.01 3.24 15.37
C GLN A 219 -9.52 3.05 15.62
N GLN A 220 -9.08 1.84 16.00
CA GLN A 220 -7.66 1.51 16.18
C GLN A 220 -6.88 1.66 14.87
N LEU A 221 -7.47 1.29 13.73
CA LEU A 221 -6.86 1.45 12.41
C LEU A 221 -6.72 2.92 11.96
N LEU A 222 -7.36 3.88 12.64
CA LEU A 222 -7.16 5.32 12.41
C LEU A 222 -6.24 5.98 13.45
N ARG A 223 -5.51 5.18 14.23
CA ARG A 223 -4.47 5.69 15.12
C ARG A 223 -3.11 5.67 14.42
N ALA A 224 -2.35 6.74 14.62
CA ALA A 224 -0.93 6.76 14.31
C ALA A 224 -0.13 7.50 15.37
N ARG A 225 1.11 7.06 15.62
CA ARG A 225 2.06 7.69 16.54
C ARG A 225 3.32 8.12 15.80
N VAL A 226 3.90 9.23 16.23
CA VAL A 226 5.19 9.69 15.70
C VAL A 226 6.30 8.76 16.18
N ASP A 227 7.18 8.33 15.27
CA ASP A 227 8.42 7.65 15.66
C ASP A 227 9.24 8.61 16.53
N VAL A 228 9.68 8.13 17.70
CA VAL A 228 10.31 8.99 18.71
C VAL A 228 11.59 9.66 18.23
N ARG A 229 12.25 9.06 17.22
CA ARG A 229 13.44 9.62 16.60
C ARG A 229 13.15 10.76 15.64
N PHE A 230 11.88 10.92 15.22
CA PHE A 230 11.42 11.89 14.22
C PHE A 230 10.55 13.02 14.82
N LYS A 231 10.55 13.17 16.15
CA LYS A 231 9.75 14.19 16.84
C LYS A 231 10.17 15.63 16.51
N THR A 232 11.46 15.87 16.32
CA THR A 232 11.96 17.21 16.01
C THR A 232 11.46 17.63 14.63
N ASN A 233 11.55 16.72 13.65
CA ASN A 233 11.01 16.91 12.32
C ASN A 233 9.49 17.07 12.36
N TRP A 234 8.77 16.23 13.12
CA TRP A 234 7.32 16.35 13.32
C TRP A 234 6.93 17.74 13.83
N ALA A 235 7.61 18.26 14.85
CA ALA A 235 7.31 19.56 15.43
C ALA A 235 7.69 20.72 14.51
N ARG A 236 8.82 20.61 13.80
CA ARG A 236 9.38 21.69 12.96
C ARG A 236 8.71 21.84 11.60
N LEU A 237 8.28 20.74 10.99
CA LEU A 237 7.81 20.71 9.60
C LEU A 237 6.31 21.00 9.46
N ARG A 238 5.54 20.86 10.54
CA ARG A 238 4.12 21.22 10.59
C ARG A 238 3.93 22.70 10.92
N ASP A 239 2.80 23.26 10.50
CA ASP A 239 2.41 24.61 10.89
C ASP A 239 1.76 24.63 12.29
N THR A 240 1.51 25.82 12.84
CA THR A 240 0.98 26.02 14.19
C THR A 240 -0.42 25.47 14.40
N ASP A 241 -1.21 25.33 13.32
CA ASP A 241 -2.53 24.69 13.34
C ASP A 241 -2.46 23.15 13.29
N GLY A 242 -1.25 22.62 13.22
CA GLY A 242 -1.00 21.20 13.20
C GLY A 242 -1.17 20.50 11.87
N TRP A 243 -1.25 21.26 10.78
CA TRP A 243 -1.30 20.72 9.43
C TRP A 243 0.04 20.91 8.71
N TYR A 244 0.36 19.96 7.82
CA TYR A 244 1.38 20.18 6.80
C TYR A 244 0.78 20.97 5.66
N ARG A 245 1.41 22.09 5.26
CA ARG A 245 0.91 22.89 4.13
C ARG A 245 1.00 22.12 2.81
N LYS A 246 2.11 21.43 2.59
CA LYS A 246 2.37 20.53 1.47
C LYS A 246 3.17 19.34 1.98
N ALA A 247 2.86 18.13 1.54
CA ALA A 247 3.63 16.95 1.90
C ALA A 247 3.52 15.84 0.85
N TRP A 248 4.61 15.12 0.63
CA TRP A 248 4.58 13.79 0.04
C TRP A 248 4.07 12.81 1.08
N VAL A 249 3.24 11.85 0.68
CA VAL A 249 2.72 10.81 1.58
C VAL A 249 3.02 9.46 0.97
N SER A 250 3.56 8.56 1.77
CA SER A 250 3.84 7.18 1.36
C SER A 250 3.61 6.23 2.53
N TYR A 251 3.67 4.93 2.26
CA TYR A 251 3.47 3.89 3.24
C TYR A 251 4.37 2.69 2.97
N VAL A 252 4.81 2.03 4.03
CA VAL A 252 5.64 0.84 3.95
C VAL A 252 5.22 -0.17 5.00
N GLY A 253 5.46 -1.45 4.73
CA GLY A 253 5.30 -2.52 5.69
C GLY A 253 6.27 -3.65 5.41
N GLY A 254 6.54 -4.45 6.44
CA GLY A 254 7.48 -5.57 6.38
C GLY A 254 8.72 -5.37 7.25
N PRO A 255 9.64 -6.34 7.22
CA PRO A 255 10.87 -6.28 8.00
C PRO A 255 11.82 -5.19 7.45
N PRO A 256 12.70 -4.60 8.29
CA PRO A 256 13.66 -3.57 7.90
C PRO A 256 14.60 -3.93 6.73
N THR A 257 14.81 -5.23 6.51
CA THR A 257 15.67 -5.76 5.46
C THR A 257 14.91 -6.08 4.17
N SER A 258 13.58 -5.92 4.15
CA SER A 258 12.76 -6.22 2.98
C SER A 258 13.08 -5.31 1.80
N GLN A 259 12.82 -5.82 0.61
CA GLN A 259 12.94 -5.04 -0.63
C GLN A 259 12.09 -3.76 -0.57
N PHE A 260 10.85 -3.82 -0.05
CA PHE A 260 9.97 -2.65 0.10
C PHE A 260 10.57 -1.54 0.96
N VAL A 261 11.24 -1.88 2.05
CA VAL A 261 11.92 -0.88 2.90
C VAL A 261 13.13 -0.27 2.21
N LYS A 262 13.87 -1.05 1.40
CA LYS A 262 14.97 -0.52 0.59
C LYS A 262 14.46 0.41 -0.51
N MET A 263 13.36 0.06 -1.19
CA MET A 263 12.71 0.92 -2.17
C MET A 263 12.23 2.22 -1.52
N ALA A 264 11.60 2.12 -0.34
CA ALA A 264 11.18 3.28 0.45
C ALA A 264 12.36 4.20 0.81
N GLU A 265 13.56 3.67 1.10
CA GLU A 265 14.74 4.50 1.34
C GLU A 265 15.16 5.29 0.09
N GLU A 266 15.08 4.69 -1.11
CA GLU A 266 15.37 5.41 -2.36
C GLU A 266 14.31 6.47 -2.68
N LEU A 267 13.04 6.20 -2.42
CA LEU A 267 11.99 7.21 -2.49
C LEU A 267 12.31 8.40 -1.56
N ILE A 268 12.63 8.12 -0.29
CA ILE A 268 12.98 9.14 0.70
C ILE A 268 14.18 9.97 0.20
N LYS A 269 15.24 9.32 -0.29
CA LYS A 269 16.41 10.01 -0.86
C LYS A 269 16.01 10.93 -2.01
N SER A 270 15.16 10.46 -2.92
CA SER A 270 14.71 11.23 -4.07
C SER A 270 13.94 12.50 -3.68
N VAL A 271 13.05 12.42 -2.67
CA VAL A 271 12.37 13.60 -2.13
C VAL A 271 13.37 14.61 -1.57
N HIS A 272 14.37 14.15 -0.81
CA HIS A 272 15.41 15.04 -0.27
C HIS A 272 16.33 15.65 -1.34
N TYR A 273 16.44 15.01 -2.50
CA TYR A 273 17.21 15.55 -3.62
C TYR A 273 16.44 16.61 -4.41
N PHE A 274 15.12 16.47 -4.53
CA PHE A 274 14.34 17.17 -5.55
C PHE A 274 13.10 17.92 -5.07
N SER A 275 12.78 17.85 -3.78
CA SER A 275 11.64 18.56 -3.19
C SER A 275 12.07 19.41 -2.00
N GLU A 276 11.36 20.53 -1.83
CA GLU A 276 11.45 21.38 -0.63
C GLU A 276 10.44 20.98 0.46
N HIS A 277 9.59 20.00 0.18
CA HIS A 277 8.47 19.60 1.02
C HIS A 277 8.73 18.27 1.73
N PRO A 278 8.19 18.10 2.96
CA PRO A 278 8.42 16.89 3.74
C PRO A 278 7.78 15.65 3.09
N ILE A 279 8.33 14.49 3.42
CA ILE A 279 7.70 13.19 3.18
C ILE A 279 7.22 12.58 4.51
N LEU A 280 5.92 12.29 4.56
CA LEU A 280 5.28 11.56 5.64
C LEU A 280 5.23 10.08 5.25
N MET A 281 6.05 9.26 5.90
CA MET A 281 6.14 7.83 5.63
C MET A 281 5.42 7.06 6.74
N PHE A 282 4.32 6.40 6.39
CA PHE A 282 3.54 5.59 7.30
C PHE A 282 4.10 4.17 7.37
N ASN A 283 4.67 3.79 8.50
CA ASN A 283 5.17 2.45 8.76
C ASN A 283 4.06 1.59 9.39
N PHE A 284 3.63 0.57 8.65
CA PHE A 284 2.71 -0.48 9.09
C PHE A 284 3.44 -1.78 9.46
N GLY A 285 4.78 -1.79 9.34
CA GLY A 285 5.65 -2.90 9.73
C GLY A 285 6.00 -2.88 11.21
N LEU A 286 6.87 -3.82 11.60
CA LEU A 286 7.28 -3.98 13.00
C LEU A 286 8.31 -2.96 13.45
N PHE A 287 9.19 -2.51 12.56
CA PHE A 287 10.34 -1.67 12.91
C PHE A 287 10.62 -0.65 11.82
N THR A 288 11.17 0.49 12.22
CA THR A 288 11.73 1.47 11.30
C THR A 288 13.26 1.29 11.23
N PRO A 289 13.87 1.29 10.02
CA PRO A 289 15.30 1.11 9.86
C PRO A 289 16.16 2.03 10.74
N LYS A 290 17.30 1.51 11.20
CA LYS A 290 18.29 2.32 11.95
C LYS A 290 18.96 3.37 11.07
N THR A 291 19.06 3.09 9.77
CA THR A 291 19.65 4.00 8.77
C THR A 291 18.76 5.21 8.47
N TRP A 292 17.53 5.24 8.97
CA TRP A 292 16.61 6.37 8.87
C TRP A 292 16.73 7.20 10.13
N SER A 293 17.25 8.42 9.99
CA SER A 293 17.41 9.39 11.08
C SER A 293 17.13 10.81 10.58
N GLU A 294 16.82 11.74 11.49
CA GLU A 294 16.57 13.14 11.14
C GLU A 294 17.81 13.83 10.56
N GLU A 295 19.01 13.44 10.98
CA GLU A 295 20.27 14.01 10.49
C GLU A 295 20.52 13.61 9.02
N ARG A 296 20.22 12.36 8.68
CA ARG A 296 20.36 11.87 7.30
C ARG A 296 19.21 12.36 6.42
N PHE A 297 18.00 12.42 6.98
CA PHE A 297 16.76 12.74 6.28
C PHE A 297 15.98 13.86 7.00
N PRO A 298 16.39 15.13 6.86
CA PRO A 298 15.79 16.26 7.57
C PRO A 298 14.37 16.64 7.12
N GLN A 299 13.85 16.06 6.04
CA GLN A 299 12.48 16.25 5.55
C GLN A 299 11.60 15.02 5.79
N LEU A 300 12.13 13.98 6.44
CA LEU A 300 11.40 12.75 6.74
C LEU A 300 10.66 12.87 8.07
N VAL A 301 9.41 12.45 8.07
CA VAL A 301 8.62 12.16 9.26
C VAL A 301 8.13 10.72 9.18
N ILE A 302 8.40 9.93 10.21
CA ILE A 302 7.88 8.57 10.33
C ILE A 302 6.67 8.56 11.25
N LEU A 303 5.55 8.06 10.74
CA LEU A 303 4.34 7.80 11.47
C LEU A 303 4.09 6.29 11.51
N HIS A 304 3.87 5.76 12.69
CA HIS A 304 3.59 4.35 12.91
C HIS A 304 2.10 4.12 13.01
N ALA A 305 1.59 3.11 12.31
CA ALA A 305 0.18 2.74 12.32
C ALA A 305 0.04 1.21 12.47
N ALA A 306 -1.07 0.76 13.05
CA ALA A 306 -1.35 -0.67 13.17
C ALA A 306 -1.59 -1.31 11.78
N PRO A 307 -1.10 -2.53 11.50
CA PRO A 307 -1.38 -3.24 10.25
C PRO A 307 -2.87 -3.57 10.12
N LEU A 308 -3.33 -3.83 8.90
CA LEU A 308 -4.69 -4.32 8.66
C LEU A 308 -4.87 -5.73 9.28
N PRO A 309 -6.07 -6.05 9.79
CA PRO A 309 -6.35 -7.39 10.30
C PRO A 309 -6.11 -8.45 9.23
N ASN A 310 -5.37 -9.50 9.57
CA ASN A 310 -5.10 -10.64 8.69
C ASN A 310 -6.12 -11.78 8.86
N GLU A 311 -7.18 -11.56 9.63
CA GLU A 311 -8.22 -12.57 9.86
C GLU A 311 -8.95 -12.89 8.55
N PRO A 312 -9.04 -14.17 8.13
CA PRO A 312 -9.54 -14.54 6.80
C PRO A 312 -10.90 -13.95 6.43
N ARG A 313 -11.79 -13.79 7.41
CA ARG A 313 -13.16 -13.28 7.20
C ARG A 313 -13.20 -11.80 6.85
N ILE A 314 -12.27 -11.00 7.35
CA ILE A 314 -12.24 -9.54 7.20
C ILE A 314 -10.96 -9.03 6.55
N ARG A 315 -10.08 -9.94 6.10
CA ARG A 315 -8.82 -9.62 5.43
C ARG A 315 -9.03 -8.65 4.27
N ARG A 316 -8.19 -7.61 4.22
CA ARG A 316 -8.10 -6.65 3.11
C ARG A 316 -6.71 -6.68 2.49
N SER A 317 -6.57 -6.19 1.26
CA SER A 317 -5.26 -5.96 0.65
C SER A 317 -4.43 -4.99 1.49
N PHE A 318 -3.11 -5.20 1.51
CA PHE A 318 -2.18 -4.29 2.17
C PHE A 318 -2.26 -2.88 1.56
N ASN A 319 -2.58 -2.76 0.28
CA ASN A 319 -2.63 -1.48 -0.45
C ASN A 319 -3.68 -0.51 0.11
N PHE A 320 -4.70 -0.99 0.84
CA PHE A 320 -5.63 -0.10 1.55
C PHE A 320 -4.99 0.73 2.67
N ASN A 321 -3.76 0.38 3.08
CA ASN A 321 -2.96 1.23 3.95
C ASN A 321 -2.59 2.57 3.32
N LYS A 322 -2.51 2.66 1.98
CA LYS A 322 -2.38 3.92 1.25
C LYS A 322 -3.47 4.90 1.63
N LEU A 323 -4.73 4.45 1.55
CA LEU A 323 -5.89 5.30 1.86
C LEU A 323 -5.96 5.65 3.35
N ARG A 324 -5.51 4.75 4.24
CA ARG A 324 -5.39 5.04 5.67
C ARG A 324 -4.32 6.10 5.93
N ALA A 325 -3.16 6.00 5.30
CA ALA A 325 -2.08 6.99 5.39
C ALA A 325 -2.57 8.37 4.94
N ILE A 326 -3.31 8.45 3.83
CA ILE A 326 -3.95 9.69 3.36
C ILE A 326 -4.84 10.29 4.46
N LEU A 327 -5.74 9.49 5.04
CA LEU A 327 -6.67 9.93 6.09
C LEU A 327 -5.97 10.36 7.39
N MET A 328 -4.79 9.81 7.70
CA MET A 328 -4.05 10.13 8.93
C MET A 328 -3.00 11.24 8.74
N SER A 329 -2.69 11.64 7.51
CA SER A 329 -1.56 12.51 7.15
C SER A 329 -1.64 13.94 7.71
N ARG A 330 -2.85 14.49 7.93
CA ARG A 330 -3.08 15.92 8.23
C ARG A 330 -2.29 16.84 7.29
N ALA A 331 -2.28 16.53 6.00
CA ALA A 331 -1.72 17.38 4.95
C ALA A 331 -2.83 18.16 4.23
N LEU A 332 -2.69 19.49 4.11
CA LEU A 332 -3.66 20.34 3.41
C LEU A 332 -3.65 20.15 1.91
N ASN A 333 -2.49 19.81 1.38
CA ASN A 333 -2.21 19.54 -0.01
C ASN A 333 -1.13 18.47 -0.08
N ALA A 334 -1.41 17.36 -0.75
CA ALA A 334 -0.51 16.23 -0.73
C ALA A 334 -0.51 15.47 -2.05
N VAL A 335 0.62 14.78 -2.25
CA VAL A 335 0.87 13.88 -3.37
C VAL A 335 1.24 12.53 -2.77
N GLU A 336 0.48 11.50 -3.12
CA GLU A 336 0.78 10.13 -2.72
C GLU A 336 1.76 9.52 -3.72
N VAL A 337 2.73 8.79 -3.19
CA VAL A 337 3.73 8.06 -3.95
C VAL A 337 3.97 6.69 -3.32
N ASP A 338 3.86 5.64 -4.11
CA ASP A 338 4.19 4.28 -3.68
C ASP A 338 5.69 4.13 -3.44
N VAL A 339 6.09 3.18 -2.59
CA VAL A 339 7.50 2.97 -2.24
C VAL A 339 8.37 2.49 -3.39
N ASP A 340 7.78 1.92 -4.44
CA ASP A 340 8.44 1.57 -5.70
C ASP A 340 8.41 2.74 -6.70
N GLN A 341 8.28 3.97 -6.21
CA GLN A 341 8.46 5.18 -6.99
C GLN A 341 9.69 5.97 -6.54
N PHE A 342 10.12 6.90 -7.39
CA PHE A 342 10.99 7.99 -6.96
C PHE A 342 10.52 9.32 -7.54
N VAL A 343 10.87 10.41 -6.87
CA VAL A 343 10.60 11.80 -7.26
C VAL A 343 11.77 12.34 -8.08
N ALA A 344 11.49 13.19 -9.07
CA ALA A 344 12.47 13.83 -9.95
C ALA A 344 12.33 15.37 -9.91
N PRO A 345 13.32 16.14 -10.43
CA PRO A 345 13.26 17.60 -10.42
C PRO A 345 11.99 18.17 -11.07
N GLY A 346 11.40 19.16 -10.40
CA GLY A 346 10.21 19.87 -10.85
C GLY A 346 8.88 19.28 -10.37
N ALA A 347 8.89 18.12 -9.71
CA ALA A 347 7.68 17.44 -9.25
C ALA A 347 6.85 18.26 -8.23
N ASP A 348 7.48 19.18 -7.49
CA ASP A 348 6.79 20.08 -6.54
C ASP A 348 5.71 20.97 -7.19
N VAL A 349 5.75 21.14 -8.52
CA VAL A 349 4.69 21.82 -9.26
C VAL A 349 3.32 21.14 -9.06
N LEU A 350 3.30 19.82 -8.81
CA LEU A 350 2.08 19.06 -8.52
C LEU A 350 1.29 19.69 -7.38
N PHE A 351 1.94 20.13 -6.29
CA PHE A 351 1.22 20.79 -5.20
C PHE A 351 0.46 22.03 -5.68
N SER A 352 1.11 22.89 -6.48
CA SER A 352 0.46 24.11 -6.99
C SER A 352 -0.73 23.80 -7.91
N LEU A 353 -0.57 22.80 -8.78
CA LEU A 353 -1.62 22.35 -9.70
C LEU A 353 -2.78 21.69 -8.92
N THR A 354 -2.48 20.85 -7.94
CA THR A 354 -3.48 20.21 -7.07
C THR A 354 -4.30 21.24 -6.32
N SER A 355 -3.68 22.27 -5.74
CA SER A 355 -4.43 23.38 -5.09
C SER A 355 -5.33 24.14 -6.04
N LYS A 356 -4.90 24.33 -7.29
CA LYS A 356 -5.72 24.99 -8.32
C LYS A 356 -6.96 24.18 -8.67
N TRP A 357 -6.81 22.87 -8.82
CA TRP A 357 -7.85 22.02 -9.42
C TRP A 357 -8.71 21.23 -8.42
N VAL A 358 -8.18 20.92 -7.24
CA VAL A 358 -8.87 20.25 -6.13
C VAL A 358 -9.20 21.28 -5.06
N ASN A 359 -10.44 21.73 -5.08
CA ASN A 359 -10.95 22.81 -4.25
C ASN A 359 -12.35 22.47 -3.75
N LYS A 360 -13.06 23.44 -3.18
CA LYS A 360 -14.39 23.22 -2.64
C LYS A 360 -15.40 22.83 -3.72
N GLU A 361 -15.24 23.37 -4.94
CA GLU A 361 -16.12 23.12 -6.08
C GLU A 361 -15.82 21.78 -6.77
N TYR A 362 -14.56 21.33 -6.71
CA TYR A 362 -14.12 20.02 -7.18
C TYR A 362 -13.38 19.29 -6.05
N SER A 363 -14.16 18.64 -5.19
CA SER A 363 -13.69 17.99 -3.96
C SER A 363 -13.31 16.52 -4.18
N PHE A 364 -12.68 16.19 -5.31
CA PHE A 364 -12.22 14.84 -5.65
C PHE A 364 -10.70 14.83 -5.83
N PRO A 365 -10.01 13.73 -5.49
CA PRO A 365 -8.60 13.62 -5.81
C PRO A 365 -8.40 13.61 -7.32
N LEU A 366 -7.21 14.00 -7.75
CA LEU A 366 -6.76 13.87 -9.12
C LEU A 366 -5.75 12.75 -9.20
N MET A 367 -5.98 11.80 -10.10
CA MET A 367 -5.11 10.65 -10.34
C MET A 367 -4.56 10.73 -11.77
N PRO A 368 -3.34 10.22 -12.03
CA PRO A 368 -2.76 10.21 -13.36
C PRO A 368 -3.41 9.17 -14.25
N ALA A 369 -3.69 9.54 -15.50
CA ALA A 369 -4.18 8.62 -16.50
C ALA A 369 -3.28 7.38 -16.59
N HIS A 370 -3.88 6.21 -16.75
CA HIS A 370 -3.15 4.95 -16.83
C HIS A 370 -3.60 4.13 -18.04
N PHE A 371 -2.84 3.09 -18.38
CA PHE A 371 -3.33 2.08 -19.32
C PHE A 371 -4.49 1.31 -18.67
N LEU A 372 -5.52 1.01 -19.48
CA LEU A 372 -6.64 0.19 -19.06
C LEU A 372 -6.44 -1.18 -19.70
N ASP A 373 -5.99 -2.14 -18.91
CA ASP A 373 -5.76 -3.51 -19.40
C ASP A 373 -6.91 -4.46 -19.02
N TRP A 374 -7.95 -3.96 -18.33
CA TRP A 374 -9.11 -4.78 -17.99
C TRP A 374 -9.91 -5.18 -19.21
N SER A 375 -10.00 -6.49 -19.42
CA SER A 375 -10.84 -7.11 -20.45
C SER A 375 -11.85 -8.06 -19.82
N ILE A 376 -12.75 -8.61 -20.64
CA ILE A 376 -13.69 -9.65 -20.21
C ILE A 376 -12.97 -10.90 -19.65
N LYS A 377 -11.71 -11.14 -20.05
CA LYS A 377 -10.92 -12.28 -19.59
C LYS A 377 -10.48 -12.14 -18.14
N ASP A 378 -10.43 -10.91 -17.64
CA ASP A 378 -9.93 -10.57 -16.31
C ASP A 378 -11.05 -10.51 -15.25
N GLN A 379 -12.31 -10.77 -15.66
CA GLN A 379 -13.47 -10.83 -14.77
C GLN A 379 -13.28 -11.70 -13.51
N PRO A 380 -12.57 -12.84 -13.53
CA PRO A 380 -12.33 -13.60 -12.31
C PRO A 380 -11.54 -12.79 -11.25
N ALA A 381 -10.64 -11.90 -11.68
CA ALA A 381 -9.87 -11.03 -10.80
C ALA A 381 -10.60 -9.70 -10.50
N ALA A 382 -11.44 -9.22 -11.41
CA ALA A 382 -12.24 -8.00 -11.28
C ALA A 382 -13.75 -8.27 -11.47
N PRO A 383 -14.42 -8.97 -10.54
CA PRO A 383 -15.85 -9.31 -10.67
C PRO A 383 -16.76 -8.07 -10.67
N TRP A 384 -16.23 -6.93 -10.25
CA TRP A 384 -16.89 -5.63 -10.25
C TRP A 384 -16.84 -4.93 -11.62
N TRP A 385 -15.93 -5.31 -12.53
CA TRP A 385 -15.72 -4.65 -13.84
C TRP A 385 -16.97 -4.60 -14.73
N PRO A 386 -17.78 -5.67 -14.86
CA PRO A 386 -18.95 -5.67 -15.75
C PRO A 386 -20.01 -4.62 -15.39
N ARG A 387 -20.02 -4.13 -14.15
CA ARG A 387 -20.87 -3.00 -13.71
C ARG A 387 -20.50 -1.69 -14.41
N TYR A 388 -19.26 -1.54 -14.86
CA TYR A 388 -18.77 -0.29 -15.44
C TYR A 388 -18.54 -0.41 -16.95
N CYS A 389 -18.01 -1.55 -17.39
CA CYS A 389 -17.79 -1.84 -18.80
C CYS A 389 -18.17 -3.30 -19.14
N PRO A 390 -19.47 -3.58 -19.38
CA PRO A 390 -19.95 -4.94 -19.66
C PRO A 390 -19.52 -5.46 -21.04
N ASP A 391 -19.33 -4.56 -22.00
CA ASP A 391 -19.09 -4.85 -23.41
C ASP A 391 -17.88 -4.04 -23.86
N PRO A 392 -16.74 -4.68 -24.18
CA PRO A 392 -15.52 -3.99 -24.59
C PRO A 392 -15.65 -3.30 -25.96
N GLU A 393 -16.64 -3.67 -26.78
CA GLU A 393 -16.88 -3.05 -28.08
C GLU A 393 -17.77 -1.80 -27.98
N LYS A 394 -18.42 -1.59 -26.84
CA LYS A 394 -19.30 -0.44 -26.59
C LYS A 394 -18.69 0.54 -25.58
N PRO A 395 -19.07 1.82 -25.63
CA PRO A 395 -18.64 2.77 -24.61
C PRO A 395 -19.06 2.33 -23.21
N CYS A 396 -18.13 2.29 -22.26
CA CYS A 396 -18.40 1.95 -20.86
C CYS A 396 -19.30 3.03 -20.20
N PRO A 397 -20.62 2.80 -20.02
CA PRO A 397 -21.59 3.88 -19.78
C PRO A 397 -21.42 4.58 -18.41
N MET A 398 -20.77 3.90 -17.47
CA MET A 398 -20.60 4.41 -16.10
C MET A 398 -19.26 5.10 -15.87
N GLN A 399 -18.25 4.86 -16.71
CA GLN A 399 -16.97 5.56 -16.58
C GLN A 399 -17.14 7.03 -16.95
N THR A 400 -16.73 7.94 -16.08
CA THR A 400 -16.76 9.39 -16.30
C THR A 400 -15.41 10.00 -16.63
N MET A 401 -14.36 9.18 -16.52
CA MET A 401 -12.98 9.50 -16.87
C MET A 401 -12.26 8.19 -17.25
N ARG A 402 -11.05 8.27 -17.81
CA ARG A 402 -10.23 7.10 -18.11
C ARG A 402 -9.74 6.45 -16.80
N TRP A 403 -9.37 5.17 -16.87
CA TRP A 403 -8.64 4.50 -15.79
C TRP A 403 -7.41 5.30 -15.38
N CYS A 404 -7.21 5.41 -14.08
CA CYS A 404 -6.12 6.17 -13.48
C CYS A 404 -5.29 5.29 -12.55
N HIS A 405 -4.01 5.62 -12.41
CA HIS A 405 -3.10 5.00 -11.45
C HIS A 405 -3.50 5.43 -10.04
N ALA A 406 -3.35 4.56 -9.06
CA ALA A 406 -3.60 4.86 -7.65
C ALA A 406 -2.56 5.80 -6.99
N HIS A 407 -2.11 6.85 -7.67
CA HIS A 407 -1.19 7.89 -7.16
C HIS A 407 -1.92 9.22 -7.02
N PRO A 408 -2.89 9.34 -6.11
CA PRO A 408 -3.71 10.53 -6.01
C PRO A 408 -2.89 11.73 -5.54
N THR A 409 -3.26 12.89 -6.09
CA THR A 409 -2.98 14.19 -5.47
C THR A 409 -4.27 14.77 -4.93
N TRP A 410 -4.22 15.43 -3.79
CA TRP A 410 -5.41 16.02 -3.17
C TRP A 410 -5.13 17.27 -2.37
N THR A 411 -6.16 18.06 -2.16
CA THR A 411 -6.24 18.96 -1.00
C THR A 411 -7.18 18.40 0.05
N HIS A 412 -7.20 18.98 1.25
CA HIS A 412 -8.10 18.57 2.33
C HIS A 412 -9.58 18.48 1.92
N TRP A 413 -10.00 19.23 0.88
CA TRP A 413 -11.35 19.15 0.32
C TRP A 413 -11.75 17.76 -0.18
N ALA A 414 -10.79 16.94 -0.62
CA ALA A 414 -11.05 15.59 -1.10
C ALA A 414 -10.94 14.51 0.00
N LEU A 415 -10.57 14.85 1.24
CA LEU A 415 -10.54 13.87 2.35
C LEU A 415 -11.90 13.17 2.54
N PRO A 416 -13.06 13.85 2.50
CA PRO A 416 -14.36 13.20 2.60
C PRO A 416 -14.60 12.11 1.54
N PHE A 417 -14.05 12.26 0.33
CA PHE A 417 -14.11 11.22 -0.71
C PHE A 417 -13.36 9.96 -0.24
N PHE A 418 -12.09 10.09 0.13
CA PHE A 418 -11.29 8.96 0.62
C PHE A 418 -11.96 8.26 1.82
N GLY A 419 -12.42 9.06 2.79
CA GLY A 419 -13.08 8.57 3.98
C GLY A 419 -14.33 7.75 3.68
N ARG A 420 -15.17 8.25 2.77
CA ARG A 420 -16.39 7.55 2.34
C ARG A 420 -16.09 6.20 1.70
N TRP A 421 -15.08 6.12 0.83
CA TRP A 421 -14.75 4.88 0.11
C TRP A 421 -14.02 3.86 0.98
N VAL A 422 -13.09 4.30 1.84
CA VAL A 422 -12.49 3.43 2.88
C VAL A 422 -13.57 2.88 3.80
N ARG A 423 -14.49 3.73 4.27
CA ARG A 423 -15.62 3.30 5.10
C ARG A 423 -16.47 2.25 4.41
N ARG A 424 -16.91 2.52 3.18
CA ARG A 424 -17.71 1.58 2.38
C ARG A 424 -17.01 0.23 2.26
N HIS A 425 -15.71 0.23 2.01
CA HIS A 425 -14.91 -0.98 1.88
C HIS A 425 -14.77 -1.74 3.20
N PHE A 426 -14.39 -1.05 4.28
CA PHE A 426 -14.18 -1.65 5.59
C PHE A 426 -15.49 -2.16 6.21
N ARG A 427 -16.61 -1.53 5.90
CA ARG A 427 -17.95 -1.99 6.30
C ARG A 427 -18.56 -3.02 5.36
N ASP A 428 -17.87 -3.37 4.26
CA ASP A 428 -18.39 -4.28 3.23
C ASP A 428 -19.78 -3.82 2.73
N GLU A 429 -19.97 -2.50 2.60
CA GLU A 429 -21.22 -1.88 2.15
C GLU A 429 -21.55 -2.29 0.71
N ARG A 430 -22.84 -2.23 0.36
CA ARG A 430 -23.31 -2.53 -1.00
C ARG A 430 -23.80 -1.27 -1.71
N LEU A 431 -23.24 -0.99 -2.88
CA LEU A 431 -23.77 -0.02 -3.82
C LEU A 431 -25.10 -0.52 -4.40
N PRO A 432 -26.06 0.39 -4.66
CA PRO A 432 -27.35 0.01 -5.22
C PRO A 432 -27.22 -0.45 -6.68
N ASN A 433 -28.27 -1.09 -7.19
CA ASN A 433 -28.43 -1.34 -8.63
C ASN A 433 -28.46 0.00 -9.36
N VAL A 434 -27.92 0.04 -10.58
CA VAL A 434 -27.89 1.24 -11.42
C VAL A 434 -28.55 0.94 -12.75
N THR A 435 -29.40 1.86 -13.21
CA THR A 435 -29.99 1.82 -14.55
C THR A 435 -29.70 3.14 -15.25
N VAL A 436 -28.96 3.11 -16.37
CA VAL A 436 -28.61 4.29 -17.17
C VAL A 436 -28.86 3.99 -18.65
N LYS A 437 -29.80 4.68 -19.29
CA LYS A 437 -30.04 4.64 -20.75
C LYS A 437 -29.95 3.23 -21.37
N GLY A 438 -30.73 2.28 -20.86
CA GLY A 438 -30.74 0.89 -21.38
C GLY A 438 -29.62 -0.01 -20.87
N PHE A 439 -28.70 0.51 -20.06
CA PHE A 439 -27.74 -0.26 -19.29
C PHE A 439 -28.27 -0.53 -17.88
N HIS A 440 -28.22 -1.79 -17.44
CA HIS A 440 -28.56 -2.20 -16.08
C HIS A 440 -27.36 -2.89 -15.44
N ALA A 441 -26.95 -2.40 -14.27
CA ALA A 441 -25.89 -2.97 -13.47
C ALA A 441 -26.43 -3.44 -12.10
N PRO A 442 -26.09 -4.67 -11.67
CA PRO A 442 -26.43 -5.13 -10.34
C PRO A 442 -25.64 -4.35 -9.28
N GLY A 443 -26.18 -4.31 -8.06
CA GLY A 443 -25.50 -3.75 -6.91
C GLY A 443 -24.17 -4.46 -6.63
N LEU A 444 -23.18 -3.69 -6.19
CA LEU A 444 -21.80 -4.12 -5.98
C LEU A 444 -21.47 -4.09 -4.49
N LYS A 445 -20.93 -5.16 -3.92
CA LYS A 445 -20.32 -5.09 -2.58
C LYS A 445 -18.96 -4.44 -2.71
N VAL A 446 -18.72 -3.38 -1.97
CA VAL A 446 -17.48 -2.61 -2.08
C VAL A 446 -16.28 -3.42 -1.57
N GLY A 447 -16.48 -4.33 -0.61
CA GLY A 447 -15.41 -5.23 -0.15
C GLY A 447 -14.97 -6.28 -1.18
N ASP A 448 -15.66 -6.43 -2.32
CA ASP A 448 -15.24 -7.31 -3.43
C ASP A 448 -14.20 -6.62 -4.34
N ILE A 449 -13.91 -5.34 -4.11
CA ILE A 449 -12.86 -4.58 -4.78
C ILE A 449 -11.57 -4.77 -3.96
N ASN A 450 -10.62 -5.53 -4.50
CA ASN A 450 -9.48 -5.99 -3.70
C ASN A 450 -8.26 -5.07 -3.77
N GLU A 451 -8.19 -4.17 -4.73
CA GLU A 451 -7.10 -3.20 -4.86
C GLU A 451 -7.58 -1.77 -4.60
N ASP A 452 -6.68 -0.94 -4.07
CA ASP A 452 -6.89 0.48 -3.82
C ASP A 452 -7.10 1.26 -5.13
N GLU A 453 -6.35 0.93 -6.19
CA GLU A 453 -6.52 1.49 -7.53
C GLU A 453 -7.94 1.31 -8.04
N ASP A 454 -8.43 0.08 -7.97
CA ASP A 454 -9.78 -0.26 -8.40
C ASP A 454 -10.81 0.52 -7.58
N LEU A 455 -10.62 0.59 -6.26
CA LEU A 455 -11.56 1.29 -5.36
C LEU A 455 -11.63 2.78 -5.68
N LEU A 456 -10.48 3.42 -5.94
CA LEU A 456 -10.42 4.83 -6.28
C LEU A 456 -11.06 5.12 -7.63
N ASN A 457 -10.79 4.34 -8.67
CA ASN A 457 -11.42 4.49 -9.99
C ASN A 457 -12.94 4.29 -9.91
N VAL A 458 -13.38 3.20 -9.29
CA VAL A 458 -14.80 2.94 -9.02
C VAL A 458 -15.42 4.11 -8.27
N GLY A 459 -14.73 4.62 -7.25
CA GLY A 459 -15.23 5.72 -6.45
C GLY A 459 -15.42 7.01 -7.23
N LEU A 460 -14.43 7.39 -8.04
CA LEU A 460 -14.48 8.57 -8.89
C LEU A 460 -15.62 8.46 -9.92
N TRP A 461 -15.83 7.28 -10.51
CA TRP A 461 -16.92 7.08 -11.48
C TRP A 461 -18.31 7.13 -10.84
N GLU A 462 -18.48 6.50 -9.68
CA GLU A 462 -19.73 6.51 -8.93
C GLU A 462 -20.07 7.92 -8.43
N GLU A 463 -19.07 8.74 -8.12
CA GLU A 463 -19.24 10.16 -7.74
C GLU A 463 -19.17 11.13 -8.93
N ARG A 464 -19.13 10.61 -10.16
CA ARG A 464 -19.14 11.38 -11.42
C ARG A 464 -18.00 12.40 -11.56
N ALA A 465 -16.84 12.12 -10.97
CA ALA A 465 -15.64 12.92 -11.17
C ALA A 465 -15.23 12.92 -12.65
N THR A 466 -14.60 14.00 -13.13
CA THR A 466 -14.33 14.20 -14.57
C THR A 466 -12.91 14.67 -14.90
N LYS A 467 -12.12 15.08 -13.90
CA LYS A 467 -10.76 15.57 -14.09
C LYS A 467 -9.75 14.50 -13.67
N GLN A 468 -8.67 14.40 -14.42
CA GLN A 468 -7.53 13.53 -14.16
C GLN A 468 -6.25 14.22 -14.65
N TRP A 469 -5.09 13.85 -14.09
CA TRP A 469 -3.81 14.29 -14.63
C TRP A 469 -3.51 13.56 -15.93
N CYS A 470 -2.67 14.15 -16.77
CA CYS A 470 -1.91 13.33 -17.71
C CYS A 470 -0.97 12.41 -16.91
N LYS A 471 -0.29 11.48 -17.57
CA LYS A 471 0.53 10.50 -16.85
C LYS A 471 1.72 11.23 -16.23
N MET A 472 1.69 11.49 -14.91
CA MET A 472 2.70 12.28 -14.20
C MET A 472 3.90 11.48 -13.70
N ASP A 473 3.81 10.16 -13.85
CA ASP A 473 4.81 9.16 -13.53
C ASP A 473 5.19 8.39 -14.80
N VAL A 474 6.47 8.14 -15.08
CA VAL A 474 6.80 7.20 -16.17
C VAL A 474 6.61 5.74 -15.71
N PRO A 475 6.07 4.84 -16.56
CA PRO A 475 5.78 3.46 -16.16
C PRO A 475 6.96 2.63 -15.63
N ALA A 476 8.19 3.00 -15.99
CA ALA A 476 9.40 2.31 -15.56
C ALA A 476 10.58 3.26 -15.44
N THR A 477 11.51 2.94 -14.53
CA THR A 477 12.75 3.71 -14.30
C THR A 477 13.58 3.89 -15.57
N VAL A 478 13.65 2.87 -16.42
CA VAL A 478 14.42 2.88 -17.68
C VAL A 478 13.94 3.95 -18.67
N GLU A 479 12.70 4.43 -18.56
CA GLU A 479 12.22 5.50 -19.44
C GLU A 479 12.98 6.82 -19.22
N PHE A 480 13.53 7.05 -18.02
CA PHE A 480 14.37 8.21 -17.73
C PHE A 480 15.66 8.26 -18.57
N ASP A 481 16.11 7.15 -19.16
CA ASP A 481 17.26 7.19 -20.08
C ASP A 481 17.02 8.10 -21.28
N SER A 482 15.77 8.24 -21.74
CA SER A 482 15.43 9.20 -22.81
C SER A 482 15.66 10.65 -22.40
N LEU A 483 15.37 10.97 -21.13
CA LEU A 483 15.56 12.29 -20.54
C LEU A 483 17.05 12.55 -20.26
N LEU A 484 17.75 11.54 -19.73
CA LEU A 484 19.17 11.60 -19.38
C LEU A 484 20.10 11.60 -20.60
N SER A 485 19.65 11.09 -21.74
CA SER A 485 20.40 11.13 -23.02
C SER A 485 20.09 12.35 -23.87
N TRP A 486 19.16 13.21 -23.43
CA TRP A 486 18.83 14.43 -24.15
C TRP A 486 20.03 15.40 -24.17
N THR A 487 20.22 16.08 -25.30
CA THR A 487 21.23 17.13 -25.45
C THR A 487 20.60 18.34 -26.12
N PRO A 488 21.11 19.56 -25.91
CA PRO A 488 20.59 20.76 -26.57
C PRO A 488 20.57 20.66 -28.10
N ALA A 489 21.47 19.87 -28.71
CA ALA A 489 21.52 19.64 -30.16
C ALA A 489 20.28 18.89 -30.70
N HIS A 490 19.57 18.14 -29.85
CA HIS A 490 18.31 17.49 -30.22
C HIS A 490 17.13 18.47 -30.26
N GLY A 491 17.30 19.70 -29.76
CA GLY A 491 16.23 20.69 -29.64
C GLY A 491 15.05 20.12 -28.85
N HIS A 492 13.86 20.14 -29.44
CA HIS A 492 12.64 19.60 -28.84
C HIS A 492 12.38 18.13 -29.11
N ARG A 493 13.25 17.42 -29.86
CA ARG A 493 12.97 16.04 -30.26
C ARG A 493 13.37 15.04 -29.16
N CYS A 494 12.55 14.03 -28.96
CA CYS A 494 12.84 12.83 -28.17
C CYS A 494 13.18 11.70 -29.15
N THR A 495 14.46 11.61 -29.53
CA THR A 495 14.86 10.84 -30.72
C THR A 495 15.21 9.39 -30.45
N ASN A 496 15.54 9.02 -29.22
CA ASN A 496 16.07 7.70 -28.89
C ASN A 496 15.67 7.29 -27.46
N GLY A 497 14.62 6.49 -27.30
CA GLY A 497 14.37 5.87 -25.99
C GLY A 497 12.99 5.27 -25.81
N ILE A 498 12.93 4.26 -24.95
CA ILE A 498 11.70 3.60 -24.47
C ILE A 498 10.72 4.64 -23.87
N GLY A 499 11.24 5.76 -23.37
CA GLY A 499 10.47 6.86 -22.80
C GLY A 499 9.83 7.86 -23.78
N CYS A 500 10.12 7.83 -25.08
CA CYS A 500 9.67 8.89 -26.00
C CYS A 500 8.21 8.77 -26.49
N THR A 501 7.56 7.64 -26.25
CA THR A 501 6.20 7.34 -26.73
C THR A 501 5.12 7.85 -25.78
N ASN A 502 3.89 8.02 -26.27
CA ASN A 502 2.74 8.34 -25.42
C ASN A 502 2.32 7.10 -24.61
N ILE A 503 1.61 7.31 -23.49
CA ILE A 503 0.81 6.21 -22.93
C ILE A 503 -0.26 5.84 -23.95
N GLY A 504 -0.51 4.53 -24.11
CA GLY A 504 -1.39 3.97 -25.14
C GLY A 504 -2.71 4.72 -25.30
N GLY A 505 -3.08 4.98 -26.56
CA GLY A 505 -4.32 5.67 -26.91
C GLY A 505 -5.56 4.82 -26.70
N ASP A 506 -6.70 5.49 -26.61
CA ASP A 506 -8.01 4.86 -26.56
C ASP A 506 -9.04 5.67 -27.36
N ASN A 507 -10.06 5.01 -27.90
CA ASN A 507 -11.02 5.63 -28.80
C ASN A 507 -11.89 6.71 -28.15
N ARG A 508 -11.98 6.72 -26.81
CA ARG A 508 -12.95 7.51 -26.06
C ARG A 508 -12.36 8.81 -25.52
N TRP A 509 -11.21 8.73 -24.85
CA TRP A 509 -10.63 9.82 -24.09
C TRP A 509 -9.38 10.39 -24.78
N TYR A 510 -8.46 9.53 -25.19
CA TYR A 510 -7.17 9.95 -25.74
C TYR A 510 -6.80 9.17 -27.00
N LYS A 511 -7.39 9.51 -28.14
CA LYS A 511 -7.18 8.80 -29.43
C LYS A 511 -5.71 8.68 -29.84
N LYS A 512 -4.91 9.67 -29.46
CA LYS A 512 -3.47 9.74 -29.76
C LYS A 512 -2.57 9.36 -28.58
N GLY A 513 -3.16 8.83 -27.50
CA GLY A 513 -2.43 8.57 -26.27
C GLY A 513 -2.35 9.78 -25.33
N VAL A 514 -1.78 9.53 -24.16
CA VAL A 514 -1.64 10.51 -23.08
C VAL A 514 -0.18 10.98 -22.99
N PRO A 515 0.07 12.30 -22.81
CA PRO A 515 1.40 12.81 -22.46
C PRO A 515 1.97 12.13 -21.21
N LYS A 516 3.30 11.95 -21.22
CA LYS A 516 4.07 11.53 -20.04
C LYS A 516 4.79 12.72 -19.45
N VAL A 517 4.80 12.80 -18.13
CA VAL A 517 5.56 13.79 -17.39
C VAL A 517 6.56 13.07 -16.49
N TYR A 518 7.82 13.48 -16.56
CA TYR A 518 8.95 12.87 -15.85
C TYR A 518 9.14 13.49 -14.47
N TRP A 519 8.05 13.58 -13.69
CA TRP A 519 8.10 14.06 -12.31
C TRP A 519 8.31 12.95 -11.30
N THR A 520 7.80 11.75 -11.61
CA THR A 520 8.13 10.55 -10.86
C THR A 520 8.40 9.38 -11.82
N ALA A 521 9.06 8.33 -11.32
CA ALA A 521 9.07 7.02 -11.97
C ALA A 521 8.23 6.05 -11.15
N HIS A 522 7.52 5.15 -11.82
CA HIS A 522 6.95 3.96 -11.21
C HIS A 522 7.81 2.72 -11.46
N HIS A 523 7.51 1.64 -10.74
CA HIS A 523 8.15 0.34 -10.90
C HIS A 523 9.67 0.38 -10.66
N ALA A 524 10.11 1.23 -9.74
CA ALA A 524 11.47 1.33 -9.22
C ALA A 524 11.77 0.19 -8.24
N ILE A 525 11.55 -1.05 -8.70
CA ILE A 525 11.58 -2.23 -7.83
C ILE A 525 12.99 -2.67 -7.42
N ASP A 526 14.02 -2.21 -8.12
CA ASP A 526 15.42 -2.46 -7.83
C ASP A 526 16.04 -1.22 -7.16
N PRO A 527 16.32 -1.26 -5.84
CA PRO A 527 16.90 -0.13 -5.12
C PRO A 527 18.30 0.28 -5.61
N GLU A 528 19.13 -0.66 -6.07
CA GLU A 528 20.50 -0.35 -6.52
C GLU A 528 20.47 0.36 -7.88
N GLN A 529 19.61 -0.13 -8.78
CA GLN A 529 19.34 0.55 -10.04
C GLN A 529 18.74 1.94 -9.80
N THR A 530 17.78 2.05 -8.88
CA THR A 530 17.13 3.32 -8.54
C THR A 530 18.14 4.33 -8.01
N ALA A 531 19.00 3.94 -7.06
CA ALA A 531 20.08 4.79 -6.56
C ALA A 531 20.97 5.33 -7.70
N THR A 532 21.30 4.49 -8.69
CA THR A 532 22.07 4.87 -9.86
C THR A 532 21.36 5.94 -10.71
N TYR A 533 20.05 5.79 -10.93
CA TYR A 533 19.25 6.81 -11.62
C TYR A 533 19.20 8.12 -10.83
N LEU A 534 18.98 8.07 -9.52
CA LEU A 534 18.90 9.26 -8.67
C LEU A 534 20.19 10.09 -8.73
N GLU A 535 21.35 9.45 -8.68
CA GLU A 535 22.64 10.16 -8.81
C GLU A 535 22.83 10.76 -10.20
N ARG A 536 22.45 10.05 -11.27
CA ARG A 536 22.50 10.57 -12.65
C ARG A 536 21.58 11.78 -12.83
N ILE A 537 20.35 11.70 -12.33
CA ILE A 537 19.35 12.78 -12.36
C ILE A 537 19.87 13.98 -11.57
N ARG A 538 20.34 13.76 -10.35
CA ARG A 538 20.89 14.81 -9.48
C ARG A 538 22.07 15.53 -10.12
N LYS A 539 22.97 14.79 -10.76
CA LYS A 539 24.09 15.36 -11.50
C LYS A 539 23.62 16.25 -12.65
N HIS A 540 22.72 15.76 -13.52
CA HIS A 540 22.20 16.54 -14.65
C HIS A 540 21.46 17.81 -14.20
N HIS A 541 20.67 17.70 -13.12
CA HIS A 541 19.96 18.83 -12.54
C HIS A 541 20.93 19.90 -12.03
N LYS A 542 21.96 19.52 -11.27
CA LYS A 542 22.99 20.45 -10.79
C LYS A 542 23.80 21.10 -11.91
N GLU A 543 24.01 20.39 -13.02
CA GLU A 543 24.71 20.92 -14.20
C GLU A 543 23.82 21.82 -15.08
N GLY A 544 22.53 22.01 -14.74
CA GLY A 544 21.59 22.77 -15.56
C GLY A 544 21.23 22.08 -16.88
N LYS A 545 21.47 20.77 -16.97
CA LYS A 545 21.22 19.93 -18.16
C LYS A 545 19.91 19.16 -18.09
N TRP A 546 19.06 19.45 -17.09
CA TRP A 546 17.76 18.81 -16.95
C TRP A 546 16.78 19.39 -17.98
N PRO A 547 16.29 18.60 -18.96
CA PRO A 547 15.37 19.10 -19.97
C PRO A 547 13.96 19.30 -19.40
N ALA A 548 13.06 19.79 -20.24
CA ALA A 548 11.65 19.87 -19.90
C ALA A 548 11.07 18.46 -19.66
N ALA A 549 10.24 18.32 -18.62
CA ALA A 549 9.78 17.03 -18.14
C ALA A 549 8.58 16.47 -18.91
N ILE A 550 8.01 17.16 -19.89
CA ILE A 550 6.77 16.73 -20.56
C ILE A 550 7.10 16.18 -21.95
N VAL A 551 6.71 14.94 -22.22
CA VAL A 551 6.86 14.27 -23.51
C VAL A 551 5.50 13.92 -24.11
N TYR A 552 5.29 14.33 -25.35
CA TYR A 552 4.13 13.95 -26.14
C TYR A 552 4.45 13.98 -27.63
N GLU A 553 4.03 12.94 -28.36
CA GLU A 553 4.33 12.75 -29.79
C GLU A 553 5.82 12.93 -30.11
N GLU A 554 6.70 12.24 -29.35
CA GLU A 554 8.16 12.27 -29.51
C GLU A 554 8.80 13.67 -29.40
N ARG A 555 8.09 14.60 -28.74
CA ARG A 555 8.54 15.97 -28.51
C ARG A 555 8.57 16.31 -27.03
N PHE A 556 9.62 17.01 -26.60
CA PHE A 556 9.72 17.66 -25.30
C PHE A 556 9.03 19.04 -25.32
N TRP A 557 8.11 19.22 -24.39
CA TRP A 557 7.31 20.43 -24.22
C TRP A 557 7.76 21.21 -23.00
N LYS A 558 7.95 22.54 -23.13
CA LYS A 558 8.46 23.36 -22.03
C LYS A 558 7.44 23.52 -20.90
N SER A 559 6.16 23.50 -21.24
CA SER A 559 5.07 23.63 -20.29
C SER A 559 3.80 22.94 -20.77
N GLY A 560 2.90 22.66 -19.83
CA GLY A 560 1.55 22.21 -20.15
C GLY A 560 0.78 23.19 -21.03
N ASP A 561 1.00 24.50 -20.85
CA ASP A 561 0.37 25.53 -21.68
C ASP A 561 0.82 25.48 -23.14
N GLU A 562 2.11 25.26 -23.41
CA GLU A 562 2.65 25.07 -24.76
C GLU A 562 2.00 23.85 -25.42
N LEU A 563 1.98 22.73 -24.71
CA LEU A 563 1.37 21.48 -25.15
C LEU A 563 -0.14 21.66 -25.43
N LYS A 564 -0.86 22.32 -24.52
CA LYS A 564 -2.31 22.54 -24.65
C LYS A 564 -2.65 23.48 -25.81
N LYS A 565 -1.80 24.46 -26.10
CA LYS A 565 -1.96 25.37 -27.24
C LYS A 565 -1.87 24.62 -28.57
N GLU A 566 -0.91 23.70 -28.71
CA GLU A 566 -0.72 22.93 -29.95
C GLU A 566 -1.66 21.72 -30.03
N HIS A 567 -2.10 21.19 -28.89
CA HIS A 567 -3.01 20.05 -28.78
C HIS A 567 -4.24 20.40 -27.91
N PRO A 568 -5.13 21.31 -28.36
CA PRO A 568 -6.28 21.77 -27.57
C PRO A 568 -7.25 20.65 -27.19
N GLY A 569 -7.26 19.55 -27.94
CA GLY A 569 -8.08 18.36 -27.66
C GLY A 569 -7.60 17.47 -26.49
N LEU A 570 -6.42 17.72 -25.90
CA LEU A 570 -5.96 16.94 -24.75
C LEU A 570 -6.80 17.27 -23.51
N ALA A 571 -7.61 16.31 -23.05
CA ALA A 571 -8.54 16.53 -21.94
C ALA A 571 -7.90 16.43 -20.54
N CYS A 572 -6.74 15.76 -20.41
CA CYS A 572 -6.05 15.64 -19.14
C CYS A 572 -5.34 16.95 -18.75
N LEU A 573 -5.08 17.09 -17.46
CA LEU A 573 -4.40 18.26 -16.90
C LEU A 573 -2.88 18.05 -16.96
N THR A 574 -2.14 19.08 -17.40
CA THR A 574 -0.68 19.12 -17.53
C THR A 574 -0.09 20.31 -16.82
#